data_AF-A0A925LP36-F1
#
_entry.id   AF-A0A925LP36-F1
#
_cell.length_a   1.000
_cell.length_b   1.000
_cell.length_c   1.000
_cell.angle_alpha   90.00
_cell.angle_beta   90.00
_cell.angle_gamma   90.00
#
_symmetry.space_group_name_H-M   'P 1'
#
loop_
_entity.id
_entity.type
_entity.pdbx_description
1 polymer ?
#
loop_
_entity_poly.entity_id
_entity_poly.type
_entity_poly.pdbx_seq_one_letter_code
_entity_poly.pdbx_strand_id
1 'polypeptide(L)' 'VARQHGLKSIAFPAISAGVYGYPMREAAVVALTAALAAIKENPGLERVVFAQFNDGAQQVYREAATQLGISEE' A
#
# COMPACT_ATOMS: atom_id res chain seq x y z
N VAL A 1 -5.54 15.45 0.04
CA VAL A 1 -6.45 15.36 1.22
C VAL A 1 -5.70 15.00 2.49
N ALA A 2 -5.24 13.76 2.73
CA ALA A 2 -4.64 13.38 4.02
C ALA A 2 -3.53 14.31 4.54
N ARG A 3 -2.58 14.71 3.67
CA ARG A 3 -1.57 15.73 3.98
C ARG A 3 -2.14 17.09 4.39
N GLN A 4 -3.18 17.56 3.71
CA GLN A 4 -3.82 18.86 4.00
C GLN A 4 -4.51 18.85 5.37
N HIS A 5 -4.94 17.67 5.84
CA HIS A 5 -5.55 17.48 7.15
C HIS A 5 -4.54 17.04 8.23
N GLY A 6 -3.24 16.98 7.91
CA GLY A 6 -2.21 16.55 8.86
C GLY A 6 -2.39 15.12 9.37
N LEU A 7 -3.00 14.23 8.57
CA LEU A 7 -3.19 12.84 8.96
C LEU A 7 -1.85 12.11 8.95
N LYS A 8 -1.56 11.42 10.05
CA LYS A 8 -0.32 10.66 10.25
C LYS A 8 -0.38 9.24 9.72
N SER A 9 -1.57 8.69 9.51
CA SER A 9 -1.75 7.33 9.02
C SER A 9 -2.95 7.20 8.08
N ILE A 10 -2.85 6.25 7.14
CA ILE A 10 -3.88 5.96 6.14
C ILE A 10 -3.92 4.46 5.86
N ALA A 11 -5.11 3.89 5.71
CA ALA A 11 -5.30 2.51 5.26
C ALA A 11 -5.92 2.48 3.85
N PHE A 12 -5.40 1.63 2.97
CA PHE A 12 -5.91 1.40 1.63
C PHE A 12 -6.30 -0.07 1.42
N PRO A 13 -7.41 -0.37 0.72
CA PRO A 13 -7.66 -1.70 0.19
C PRO A 13 -6.81 -1.93 -1.08
N ALA A 14 -6.89 -3.14 -1.66
CA ALA A 14 -6.39 -3.40 -3.02
C ALA A 14 -7.26 -2.71 -4.09
N ILE A 15 -7.03 -1.42 -4.29
CA ILE A 15 -7.75 -0.61 -5.29
C ILE A 15 -7.53 -1.20 -6.68
N SER A 16 -8.60 -1.25 -7.47
CA SER A 16 -8.64 -1.77 -8.84
C SER A 16 -8.43 -3.29 -9.02
N ALA A 17 -7.92 -4.00 -8.02
CA ALA A 17 -7.62 -5.44 -8.14
C ALA A 17 -8.74 -6.39 -7.66
N GLY A 18 -9.94 -5.84 -7.41
CA GLY A 18 -11.17 -6.60 -7.16
C GLY A 18 -12.04 -6.65 -8.42
N VAL A 19 -13.25 -6.09 -8.32
CA VAL A 19 -14.26 -6.08 -9.41
C VAL A 19 -13.73 -5.47 -10.72
N TYR A 20 -12.79 -4.52 -10.64
CA TYR A 20 -12.21 -3.88 -11.83
C TYR A 20 -11.11 -4.71 -12.52
N GLY A 21 -10.72 -5.85 -11.96
CA GLY A 21 -9.92 -6.86 -12.67
C GLY A 21 -8.46 -6.49 -12.94
N TYR A 22 -7.92 -5.43 -12.33
CA TYR A 22 -6.50 -5.12 -12.46
C TYR A 22 -5.66 -6.25 -11.82
N PRO A 23 -4.56 -6.71 -12.44
CA PRO A 23 -3.77 -7.80 -11.90
C PRO A 23 -3.25 -7.51 -10.48
N MET A 24 -3.59 -8.36 -9.50
CA MET A 24 -3.32 -8.14 -8.07
C MET A 24 -1.84 -7.84 -7.78
N ARG A 25 -0.92 -8.59 -8.42
CA ARG A 25 0.52 -8.42 -8.21
C ARG A 25 1.02 -7.08 -8.73
N GLU A 26 0.57 -6.67 -9.91
CA GLU A 26 0.93 -5.38 -10.51
C GLU A 26 0.34 -4.23 -9.68
N ALA A 27 -0.92 -4.34 -9.24
CA ALA A 27 -1.55 -3.38 -8.34
C ALA A 27 -0.77 -3.22 -7.03
N ALA A 28 -0.35 -4.33 -6.41
CA ALA A 28 0.41 -4.32 -5.17
C ALA A 28 1.75 -3.58 -5.33
N VAL A 29 2.51 -3.89 -6.38
CA VAL A 29 3.80 -3.22 -6.65
C VAL A 29 3.62 -1.72 -6.86
N VAL A 30 2.64 -1.31 -7.67
CA VAL A 30 2.34 0.12 -7.91
C VAL A 30 1.95 0.82 -6.61
N ALA A 31 1.04 0.23 -5.84
CA ALA A 31 0.52 0.83 -4.62
C ALA A 31 1.61 0.97 -3.54
N LEU A 32 2.42 -0.07 -3.31
CA LEU A 32 3.51 -0.05 -2.34
C LEU A 32 4.61 0.94 -2.74
N THR A 33 4.97 0.98 -4.02
CA THR A 33 5.98 1.94 -4.54
C THR A 33 5.51 3.38 -4.34
N ALA A 34 4.24 3.67 -4.64
CA ALA A 34 3.66 4.99 -4.43
C ALA A 34 3.61 5.35 -2.93
N ALA A 35 3.28 4.41 -2.05
CA ALA A 35 3.27 4.63 -0.61
C ALA A 35 4.67 4.94 -0.06
N LEU A 36 5.70 4.22 -0.51
CA LEU A 36 7.10 4.48 -0.14
C LEU A 36 7.53 5.90 -0.55
N ALA A 37 7.24 6.29 -1.79
CA ALA A 37 7.53 7.65 -2.26
C ALA A 37 6.78 8.69 -1.43
N ALA A 38 5.50 8.46 -1.15
CA ALA A 38 4.69 9.38 -0.37
C ALA A 38 5.19 9.55 1.07
N ILE A 39 5.61 8.49 1.76
CA ILE A 39 6.19 8.57 3.10
C ILE A 39 7.50 9.37 3.05
N LYS A 40 8.37 9.09 2.07
CA LYS A 40 9.65 9.81 1.92
C LYS A 40 9.47 11.31 1.66
N GLU A 41 8.48 11.68 0.85
CA GLU A 41 8.21 13.07 0.48
C GLU A 41 7.42 13.85 1.53
N ASN A 42 6.76 13.17 2.48
CA ASN A 42 5.86 13.79 3.44
C ASN A 42 6.19 13.32 4.86
N PRO A 43 7.14 13.95 5.57
CA PRO A 43 7.59 13.55 6.91
C PRO A 43 6.48 13.48 7.99
N GLY A 44 5.34 14.15 7.76
CA GLY A 44 4.17 14.07 8.66
C GLY A 44 3.32 12.81 8.48
N LEU A 45 3.55 12.02 7.42
CA LEU A 45 2.89 10.74 7.18
C LEU A 45 3.78 9.62 7.73
N GLU A 46 3.37 9.04 8.86
CA GLU A 46 4.15 8.08 9.63
C GLU A 46 3.85 6.62 9.23
N ARG A 47 2.64 6.33 8.75
CA ARG A 47 2.22 4.94 8.47
C ARG A 47 1.23 4.84 7.31
N VAL A 48 1.47 3.88 6.41
CA VAL A 48 0.49 3.45 5.39
C VAL A 48 0.21 1.96 5.58
N VAL A 49 -1.07 1.60 5.69
CA VAL A 49 -1.52 0.21 5.87
C VAL A 49 -2.23 -0.26 4.62
N PHE A 50 -1.89 -1.44 4.13
CA PHE A 50 -2.63 -2.10 3.05
C PHE A 50 -3.55 -3.17 3.65
N ALA A 51 -4.83 -2.82 3.82
CA ALA A 51 -5.85 -3.65 4.46
C ALA A 51 -6.51 -4.58 3.43
N GLN A 52 -5.91 -5.76 3.24
CA GLN A 52 -6.39 -6.73 2.26
C GLN A 52 -7.61 -7.49 2.77
N PHE A 53 -8.55 -7.76 1.86
CA PHE A 53 -9.83 -8.40 2.21
C PHE A 53 -9.69 -9.89 2.54
N ASN A 54 -8.70 -10.57 1.95
CA ASN A 54 -8.48 -12.00 2.14
C ASN A 54 -6.98 -12.34 2.14
N ASP A 55 -6.68 -13.56 2.59
CA ASP A 55 -5.32 -14.07 2.74
C ASP A 55 -4.55 -14.13 1.42
N GLY A 56 -5.23 -14.41 0.30
CA GLY A 56 -4.60 -14.45 -1.02
C GLY A 56 -4.07 -13.08 -1.46
N ALA A 57 -4.87 -12.03 -1.29
CA ALA A 57 -4.44 -10.66 -1.55
C ALA A 57 -3.36 -10.23 -0.55
N GLN A 58 -3.49 -10.60 0.73
CA GLN A 58 -2.47 -10.33 1.73
C GLN A 58 -1.12 -10.93 1.35
N GLN A 59 -1.08 -12.20 0.96
CA GLN A 59 0.13 -12.88 0.54
C GLN A 59 0.80 -12.18 -0.64
N VAL A 60 0.03 -11.78 -1.67
CA VAL A 60 0.57 -11.04 -2.82
C VAL A 60 1.19 -9.71 -2.40
N TYR A 61 0.56 -8.98 -1.47
CA TYR A 61 1.13 -7.73 -0.94
C TYR A 61 2.40 -7.97 -0.13
N ARG A 62 2.47 -9.03 0.69
CA ARG A 62 3.69 -9.40 1.45
C ARG A 62 4.86 -9.76 0.54
N GLU A 63 4.60 -10.51 -0.53
CA GLU A 63 5.61 -10.84 -1.53
C GLU A 63 6.13 -9.59 -2.25
N ALA A 64 5.23 -8.71 -2.69
CA ALA A 64 5.60 -7.45 -3.33
C ALA A 64 6.39 -6.55 -2.37
N ALA A 65 5.99 -6.48 -1.09
CA ALA A 65 6.71 -5.74 -0.05
C ALA A 65 8.14 -6.28 0.14
N THR A 66 8.30 -7.60 0.22
CA THR A 66 9.61 -8.27 0.32
C THR A 66 10.49 -7.92 -0.88
N GLN A 67 9.94 -7.95 -2.10
CA GLN A 67 10.68 -7.59 -3.32
C GLN A 67 11.13 -6.13 -3.34
N LEU A 68 10.36 -5.24 -2.72
CA LEU A 68 10.67 -3.82 -2.60
C LEU A 68 11.56 -3.51 -1.38
N GLY A 69 11.96 -4.51 -0.59
CA GLY A 69 12.77 -4.33 0.61
C GLY A 69 12.01 -3.66 1.76
N ILE A 70 10.68 -3.74 1.76
CA ILE A 70 9.82 -3.24 2.85
C ILE A 70 9.77 -4.32 3.93
N SER A 71 10.24 -4.01 5.13
CA SER A 71 10.14 -4.90 6.29
C SER A 71 8.72 -4.89 6.86
N GLU A 72 8.26 -6.06 7.29
CA GLU A 72 7.08 -6.17 8.13
C GLU A 72 7.49 -5.81 9.57
N GLU A 73 7.01 -4.68 10.08
CA GLU A 73 6.99 -4.38 11.53
C GLU A 73 5.67 -4.85 12.15
#